data_AF-A0A953VRR2-F1
#
_entry.id   AF-A0A953VRR2-F1
#
_cell.length_a   1.000
_cell.length_b   1.000
_cell.length_c   1.000
_cell.angle_alpha   90.00
_cell.angle_beta   90.00
_cell.angle_gamma   90.00
#
_symmetry.space_group_name_H-M   'P 1'
#
loop_
_entity.id
_entity.type
_entity.pdbx_description
1 polymer ?
#
loop_
_entity_poly.entity_id
_entity_poly.type
_entity_poly.pdbx_seq_one_letter_code
_entity_poly.pdbx_strand_id
1 'polypeptide(L)' 'MIRLIIYAVIFLAGLWAGAEYERVTAVERCLNAGGSADPRGFCIGPGQ' A
#
# COMPACT_ATOMS: atom_id res chain seq x y z
N MET A 1 23.05 -21.39 -7.27
CA MET A 1 22.94 -20.10 -6.55
C MET A 1 21.95 -19.14 -7.20
N ILE A 2 21.97 -18.94 -8.52
CA ILE A 2 21.05 -18.04 -9.26
C ILE A 2 19.55 -18.28 -8.98
N ARG A 3 19.14 -19.55 -8.80
CA ARG A 3 17.72 -19.89 -8.57
C ARG A 3 17.16 -19.26 -7.29
N LEU A 4 17.95 -19.19 -6.22
CA LEU A 4 17.54 -18.57 -4.96
C LEU A 4 17.39 -17.05 -5.10
N ILE A 5 18.27 -16.43 -5.90
CA ILE A 5 18.22 -14.99 -6.17
C ILE A 5 16.92 -14.64 -6.90
N ILE A 6 16.55 -15.43 -7.91
CA ILE A 6 15.30 -15.22 -8.65
C ILE A 6 14.09 -15.29 -7.71
N TYR A 7 14.01 -16.30 -6.84
CA TYR A 7 12.92 -16.39 -5.86
C TYR A 7 12.90 -15.24 -4.87
N ALA A 8 14.08 -14.80 -4.39
CA ALA A 8 14.18 -13.66 -3.49
C ALA A 8 13.69 -12.36 -4.14
N VAL A 9 14.05 -12.13 -5.40
CA VAL A 9 13.61 -10.95 -6.16
C VAL A 9 12.11 -10.96 -6.37
N ILE A 10 11.52 -12.09 -6.79
CA ILE A 10 10.07 -12.21 -6.98
C ILE A 10 9.33 -11.99 -5.66
N PHE A 11 9.84 -12.56 -4.56
CA PHE A 11 9.24 -12.40 -3.24
C PHE A 11 9.27 -10.94 -2.77
N LEU A 12 10.43 -10.28 -2.88
CA LEU A 12 10.57 -8.87 -2.51
C LEU A 12 9.69 -7.95 -3.38
N ALA A 13 9.59 -8.22 -4.68
CA ALA A 13 8.70 -7.50 -5.58
C ALA A 13 7.23 -7.67 -5.18
N GLY A 14 6.81 -8.88 -4.81
CA GLY A 14 5.46 -9.17 -4.33
C GLY A 14 5.14 -8.45 -3.01
N LEU A 15 6.08 -8.44 -2.05
CA LEU A 15 5.93 -7.70 -0.80
C LEU A 15 5.80 -6.19 -1.03
N TRP A 16 6.62 -5.64 -1.93
CA TRP A 16 6.57 -4.22 -2.27
C TRP A 16 5.24 -3.84 -2.94
N ALA A 17 4.79 -4.63 -3.92
CA ALA A 17 3.51 -4.42 -4.59
C ALA A 17 2.32 -4.53 -3.63
N GLY A 18 2.35 -5.48 -2.69
CA GLY A 18 1.31 -5.64 -1.67
C GLY A 18 1.24 -4.45 -0.71
N ALA A 19 2.39 -3.97 -0.25
CA ALA A 19 2.47 -2.81 0.65
C ALA A 19 1.96 -1.52 -0.02
N GLU A 20 2.27 -1.34 -1.31
CA GLU A 20 1.75 -0.19 -2.09
C GLU A 20 0.24 -0.29 -2.30
N TYR A 21 -0.27 -1.49 -2.58
CA TYR A 21 -1.70 -1.71 -2.72
C TYR A 21 -2.49 -1.42 -1.42
N GLU A 22 -1.97 -1.81 -0.26
CA GLU A 22 -2.59 -1.44 1.03
C GLU A 22 -2.62 0.07 1.24
N ARG A 23 -1.55 0.80 0.89
CA ARG A 23 -1.54 2.27 0.98
C ARG A 23 -2.62 2.89 0.11
N VAL A 24 -2.72 2.48 -1.15
CA VAL A 24 -3.70 3.03 -2.10
C VAL A 24 -5.13 2.72 -1.64
N THR A 25 -5.41 1.48 -1.22
CA THR A 25 -6.74 1.10 -0.76
C THR A 25 -7.14 1.79 0.55
N ALA A 26 -6.20 2.07 1.45
CA ALA A 26 -6.48 2.86 2.66
C ALA A 26 -6.88 4.31 2.31
N VAL A 27 -6.22 4.92 1.32
CA VAL A 27 -6.56 6.25 0.81
C VAL A 27 -7.93 6.24 0.12
N GLU A 28 -8.22 5.25 -0.72
CA GLU A 28 -9.54 5.11 -1.35
C GLU A 28 -10.65 4.95 -0.32
N ARG A 29 -10.45 4.12 0.70
CA ARG A 29 -11.43 3.95 1.80
C ARG A 29 -11.68 5.27 2.53
N CYS A 30 -10.62 6.04 2.78
CA CYS A 30 -10.74 7.37 3.39
C CYS A 30 -11.57 8.32 2.54
N LEU A 31 -11.28 8.41 1.25
CA LEU A 31 -12.02 9.26 0.30
C LEU A 31 -13.48 8.82 0.18
N ASN A 32 -13.73 7.51 0.11
CA ASN A 32 -15.08 6.93 0.05
C ASN A 32 -15.89 7.20 1.32
N ALA A 33 -15.24 7.34 2.49
CA ALA A 33 -15.89 7.71 3.74
C ALA A 33 -16.16 9.23 3.87
N GLY A 34 -15.83 10.02 2.84
CA GLY A 34 -15.96 11.48 2.86
C GLY A 34 -14.78 12.19 3.54
N GLY A 35 -13.69 11.48 3.79
CA GLY A 35 -12.45 12.00 4.35
C GLY A 35 -11.55 12.62 3.28
N SER A 36 -10.48 13.27 3.73
CA SER A 36 -9.41 13.82 2.91
C SER A 36 -8.11 13.09 3.21
N ALA A 37 -7.31 12.80 2.18
CA ALA A 37 -6.01 12.19 2.35
C ALA A 37 -4.91 13.26 2.45
N ASP A 38 -4.08 13.18 3.49
CA ASP A 38 -2.86 13.96 3.62
C ASP A 38 -1.81 13.45 2.62
N PRO A 39 -0.91 14.30 2.08
CA PRO A 39 0.18 13.87 1.20
C PRO A 39 1.14 12.85 1.84
N ARG A 40 1.13 12.68 3.17
CA ARG A 40 1.86 11.60 3.87
C ARG A 40 1.12 10.25 3.86
N GLY A 41 -0.07 10.17 3.27
CA GLY A 41 -0.90 8.97 3.19
C GLY A 41 -1.77 8.71 4.42
N PHE A 42 -1.98 9.71 5.28
CA PHE A 42 -2.88 9.60 6.43
C PHE A 42 -4.29 10.07 6.06
N CYS A 43 -5.31 9.38 6.57
CA CYS A 43 -6.69 9.82 6.45
C CYS A 43 -7.02 10.91 7.48
N ILE A 44 -7.63 12.01 7.03
CA ILE A 44 -8.10 13.13 7.84
C ILE A 44 -9.59 13.35 7.53
N GLY A 45 -10.50 13.11 8.47
CA GLY A 45 -11.96 13.17 8.23
C GLY A 45 -12.64 11.79 8.30
N PRO A 46 -13.97 11.70 8.10
CA PRO A 46 -14.85 10.83 8.88
C PRO A 46 -14.47 9.35 8.71
N GLY A 47 -13.97 8.77 9.79
CA GLY A 47 -13.35 7.45 9.85
C GLY A 47 -12.44 7.26 11.09
N GLN A 48 -12.13 8.35 11.80
CA GLN A 48 -11.68 8.37 13.20
C GLN A 48 -12.72 9.03 14.09
#